data_AF-A0A8T9Q2Z2-F1
#
_entry.id   AF-A0A8T9Q2Z2-F1
#
_cell.length_a   1.000
_cell.length_b   1.000
_cell.length_c   1.000
_cell.angle_alpha   90.00
_cell.angle_beta   90.00
_cell.angle_gamma   90.00
#
_symmetry.space_group_name_H-M   'P 1'
#
loop_
_entity.id
_entity.type
_entity.pdbx_description
1 polymer ?
#
loop_
_entity_poly.entity_id
_entity_poly.type
_entity_poly.pdbx_seq_one_letter_code
_entity_poly.pdbx_strand_id
1 'polypeptide(L)'
;MTTKFLATLTLATGLLSSCEDDSVQPDLIPVPRESSITVEVSEKGAAPYALKEAHVLTSNYKSAATSLVISGKLNSGQLVELNFSRTPSSSASPNSTNELTARLGTELGTATSGTTTYNSQTKLVDGSFSTTFSSTGQITGVLRGVPVQ
;
A
#
# COMPACT_ATOMS: atom_id res chain seq x y z
N MET A 1 24.93 41.94 41.80
CA MET A 1 25.39 41.18 42.98
C MET A 1 24.76 39.80 42.90
N THR A 2 25.50 38.74 42.52
CA THR A 2 26.09 37.74 43.44
C THR A 2 25.03 37.19 44.43
N THR A 3 24.71 35.90 44.54
CA THR A 3 25.49 34.66 44.38
C THR A 3 24.56 33.44 44.60
N LYS A 4 25.10 32.25 44.28
CA LYS A 4 24.94 30.94 44.98
C LYS A 4 23.97 29.91 44.41
N PHE A 5 24.60 28.94 43.72
CA PHE A 5 24.31 27.50 43.80
C PHE A 5 24.01 27.05 45.23
N LEU A 6 23.04 26.14 45.39
CA LEU A 6 23.11 25.04 46.35
C LEU A 6 22.28 23.87 45.82
N ALA A 7 22.93 22.72 45.69
CA ALA A 7 22.32 21.44 45.38
C ALA A 7 21.54 20.92 46.59
N THR A 8 20.42 20.25 46.36
CA THR A 8 19.85 19.32 47.34
C THR A 8 19.30 18.11 46.59
N LEU A 9 20.19 17.13 46.42
CA LEU A 9 19.88 15.80 45.95
C LEU A 9 19.16 15.08 47.10
N THR A 10 17.86 14.82 46.96
CA THR A 10 17.12 13.99 47.91
C THR A 10 16.87 12.64 47.24
N LEU A 11 17.69 11.64 47.57
CA LEU A 11 17.39 10.25 47.27
C LEU A 11 16.34 9.76 48.26
N ALA A 12 15.09 9.66 47.82
CA ALA A 12 14.08 8.86 48.51
C ALA A 12 13.96 7.51 47.81
N THR A 13 14.67 6.51 48.33
CA THR A 13 14.38 5.10 48.08
C THR A 13 13.05 4.76 48.74
N GLY A 14 11.98 4.79 47.95
CA GLY A 14 10.67 4.23 48.28
C GLY A 14 10.42 2.99 47.44
N LEU A 15 10.91 1.84 47.90
CA LEU A 15 10.37 0.54 47.49
C LEU A 15 9.06 0.34 48.27
N LEU A 16 7.94 0.19 47.54
CA LEU A 16 7.02 -0.95 47.60
C LEU A 16 5.63 -0.54 47.05
N SER A 17 5.21 -1.29 46.03
CA SER A 17 3.82 -1.61 45.65
C SER A 17 2.86 -0.49 45.28
N SER A 18 2.59 -0.31 43.97
CA SER A 18 1.22 -0.40 43.44
C SER A 18 1.21 -0.47 41.90
N CYS A 19 0.17 -1.09 41.36
CA CYS A 19 -0.07 -1.55 40.00
C CYS A 19 0.31 -0.64 38.83
N GLU A 20 0.85 -1.31 37.80
CA GLU A 20 0.61 -1.15 36.37
C GLU A 20 0.43 0.29 35.85
N ASP A 21 1.54 0.79 35.30
CA ASP A 21 1.60 1.90 34.37
C ASP A 21 0.78 1.55 33.12
N ASP A 22 -0.50 1.91 33.14
CA ASP A 22 -1.36 1.94 31.95
C ASP A 22 -0.97 3.17 31.12
N SER A 23 0.24 3.09 30.56
CA SER A 23 0.72 3.98 29.52
C SER A 23 -0.15 3.75 28.29
N VAL A 24 -1.15 4.61 28.11
CA VAL A 24 -1.97 4.70 26.89
C VAL A 24 -1.02 4.98 25.73
N GLN A 25 -0.57 3.90 25.08
CA GLN A 25 0.22 3.98 23.87
C GLN A 25 -0.65 4.71 22.85
N PRO A 26 -0.25 5.88 22.32
CA PRO A 26 -1.04 6.52 21.29
C PRO A 26 -1.15 5.52 20.15
N ASP A 27 -2.39 5.26 19.71
CA ASP A 27 -2.69 4.39 18.57
C ASP A 27 -1.72 4.76 17.45
N LEU A 28 -0.72 3.90 17.23
CA LEU A 28 0.18 4.02 16.11
C LEU A 28 -0.73 3.78 14.90
N ILE A 29 -1.13 4.87 14.23
CA ILE A 29 -1.70 4.81 12.88
C ILE A 29 -0.83 3.79 12.14
N PRO A 30 -1.41 2.67 11.65
CA PRO A 30 -0.60 1.64 11.02
C PRO A 30 0.18 2.29 9.89
N VAL A 31 1.49 2.48 10.11
CA VAL A 31 2.40 2.88 9.05
C VAL A 31 2.32 1.72 8.05
N PRO A 32 1.85 1.94 6.81
CA PRO A 32 1.77 0.86 5.83
C PRO A 32 3.18 0.27 5.72
N ARG A 33 3.33 -1.01 6.06
CA ARG A 33 4.61 -1.70 5.96
C ARG A 33 5.00 -1.69 4.49
N GLU A 34 6.02 -0.90 4.17
CA GLU A 34 6.59 -0.76 2.83
C GLU A 34 7.07 -2.12 2.32
N SER A 35 6.19 -2.85 1.65
CA SER A 35 6.57 -4.02 0.87
C SER A 35 6.93 -3.49 -0.51
N SER A 36 8.21 -3.47 -0.86
CA SER A 36 8.63 -3.23 -2.23
C SER A 36 8.12 -4.39 -3.10
N ILE A 37 7.34 -4.07 -4.11
CA ILE A 37 6.76 -5.07 -5.02
C ILE A 37 7.23 -4.82 -6.45
N THR A 38 7.34 -5.88 -7.24
CA THR A 38 7.64 -5.74 -8.67
C THR A 38 6.34 -5.65 -9.44
N VAL A 39 6.06 -4.47 -9.99
CA VAL A 39 5.01 -4.26 -10.98
C VAL A 39 5.70 -3.89 -12.29
N GLU A 40 5.71 -4.80 -13.27
CA GLU A 40 6.24 -4.50 -14.59
C GLU A 40 5.25 -3.60 -15.33
N VAL A 41 5.71 -2.49 -15.88
CA VAL A 41 4.90 -1.51 -16.61
C VAL A 41 5.51 -1.28 -18.00
N SER A 42 4.67 -1.16 -19.02
CA SER A 42 5.07 -0.72 -20.36
C SER A 42 4.28 0.51 -20.75
N GLU A 43 5.01 1.60 -21.07
CA GLU A 43 4.48 2.84 -21.64
C GLU A 43 4.71 2.86 -23.16
N LYS A 44 3.89 3.62 -23.89
CA LYS A 44 4.02 3.73 -25.34
C LYS A 44 5.41 4.24 -25.75
N GLY A 45 6.16 3.40 -26.47
CA GLY A 45 7.49 3.75 -26.97
C GLY A 45 8.63 3.54 -25.97
N ALA A 46 8.36 2.99 -24.77
CA ALA A 46 9.35 2.63 -23.78
C ALA A 46 9.45 1.10 -23.62
N ALA A 47 10.65 0.59 -23.32
CA ALA A 47 10.82 -0.79 -22.89
C ALA A 47 10.11 -1.02 -21.54
N PRO A 48 9.61 -2.24 -21.26
CA PRO A 48 9.01 -2.54 -19.96
C PRO A 48 9.99 -2.29 -18.81
N TYR A 49 9.48 -1.78 -17.68
CA TYR A 49 10.28 -1.48 -16.49
C TYR A 49 9.51 -1.77 -15.21
N ALA A 50 10.23 -2.02 -14.11
CA ALA A 50 9.61 -2.15 -12.80
C ALA A 50 9.19 -0.78 -12.26
N LEU A 51 7.94 -0.66 -11.83
CA LEU A 51 7.42 0.52 -11.17
C LEU A 51 8.29 0.85 -9.95
N LYS A 52 8.79 2.08 -9.88
CA LYS A 52 9.67 2.53 -8.80
C LYS A 52 8.84 2.78 -7.55
N GLU A 53 9.42 2.58 -6.36
CA GLU A 53 8.72 2.85 -5.09
C GLU A 53 7.31 2.24 -5.07
N ALA A 54 7.20 1.01 -5.55
CA ALA A 54 5.92 0.32 -5.66
C ALA A 54 5.55 -0.35 -4.33
N HIS A 55 4.35 -0.07 -3.85
CA HIS A 55 3.85 -0.48 -2.54
C HIS A 55 2.41 -0.94 -2.59
N VAL A 56 2.05 -1.91 -1.74
CA VAL A 56 0.66 -2.23 -1.43
C VAL A 56 0.17 -1.28 -0.34
N LEU A 57 -0.85 -0.49 -0.64
CA LEU A 57 -1.48 0.42 0.33
C LEU A 57 -2.55 -0.28 1.16
N THR A 58 -3.40 -1.07 0.50
CA THR A 58 -4.44 -1.86 1.15
C THR A 58 -4.70 -3.16 0.40
N SER A 59 -5.10 -4.21 1.13
CA SER A 59 -5.51 -5.48 0.54
C SER A 59 -6.63 -6.11 1.36
N ASN A 60 -7.66 -6.61 0.68
CA ASN A 60 -8.72 -7.39 1.27
C ASN A 60 -9.03 -8.56 0.33
N TYR A 61 -8.67 -9.78 0.72
CA TYR A 61 -9.05 -11.02 0.01
C TYR A 61 -9.81 -11.99 0.93
N LYS A 62 -10.27 -11.50 2.08
CA LYS A 62 -10.87 -12.30 3.17
C LYS A 62 -12.40 -12.16 3.22
N SER A 63 -13.00 -11.36 2.35
CA SER A 63 -14.44 -11.06 2.34
C SER A 63 -14.99 -11.07 0.91
N ALA A 64 -16.31 -10.92 0.77
CA ALA A 64 -16.94 -10.82 -0.55
C ALA A 64 -16.53 -9.56 -1.34
N ALA A 65 -16.06 -8.52 -0.64
CA ALA A 65 -15.61 -7.24 -1.18
C ALA A 65 -14.08 -7.22 -1.37
N THR A 66 -13.60 -8.07 -2.29
CA THR A 66 -12.17 -8.22 -2.54
C THR A 66 -11.58 -6.98 -3.20
N SER A 67 -10.45 -6.50 -2.69
CA SER A 67 -9.75 -5.31 -3.20
C SER A 67 -8.24 -5.35 -2.99
N LEU A 68 -7.53 -4.60 -3.83
CA LEU A 68 -6.09 -4.36 -3.71
C LEU A 68 -5.78 -2.96 -4.23
N VAL A 69 -5.10 -2.15 -3.41
CA VAL A 69 -4.61 -0.83 -3.83
C VAL A 69 -3.09 -0.85 -3.83
N ILE A 70 -2.51 -0.49 -4.97
CA ILE A 70 -1.07 -0.35 -5.16
C ILE A 70 -0.76 1.08 -5.60
N SER A 71 0.35 1.61 -5.12
CA SER A 71 0.92 2.86 -5.64
C SER A 71 2.36 2.66 -6.06
N GLY A 72 2.84 3.48 -6.98
CA GLY A 72 4.26 3.62 -7.27
C GLY A 72 4.54 4.76 -8.24
N LYS A 73 5.78 4.90 -8.66
CA LYS A 73 6.23 5.97 -9.56
C LYS A 73 6.62 5.45 -10.93
N LEU A 74 6.09 6.11 -11.96
CA LEU A 74 6.54 5.94 -13.33
C LEU A 74 7.98 6.45 -13.49
N ASN A 75 8.60 6.17 -14.63
CA ASN A 75 9.93 6.70 -14.94
C ASN A 75 9.98 8.24 -14.99
N SER A 76 8.85 8.88 -15.31
CA SER A 76 8.68 10.34 -15.23
C SER A 76 8.71 10.89 -13.79
N GLY A 77 8.67 10.02 -12.77
CA GLY A 77 8.54 10.39 -11.36
C GLY A 77 7.10 10.63 -10.90
N GLN A 78 6.12 10.58 -11.82
CA GLN A 78 4.71 10.74 -11.49
C GLN A 78 4.19 9.53 -10.70
N LEU A 79 3.41 9.82 -9.66
CA LEU A 79 2.74 8.80 -8.85
C LEU A 79 1.54 8.22 -9.60
N VAL A 80 1.52 6.90 -9.77
CA VAL A 80 0.38 6.13 -10.23
C VAL A 80 -0.22 5.32 -9.08
N GLU A 81 -1.54 5.29 -9.00
CA GLU A 81 -2.32 4.51 -8.05
C GLU A 81 -3.25 3.57 -8.82
N LEU A 82 -3.25 2.29 -8.45
CA LEU A 82 -4.01 1.21 -9.07
C LEU A 82 -4.92 0.60 -8.02
N ASN A 83 -6.22 0.76 -8.18
CA ASN A 83 -7.24 0.23 -7.28
C ASN A 83 -8.02 -0.88 -8.00
N PHE A 84 -7.71 -2.11 -7.61
CA PHE A 84 -8.38 -3.31 -8.08
C PHE A 84 -9.52 -3.65 -7.13
N SER A 85 -10.69 -3.97 -7.68
CA SER A 85 -11.85 -4.38 -6.88
C SER A 85 -12.64 -5.50 -7.55
N ARG A 86 -13.39 -6.24 -6.72
CA ARG A 86 -14.36 -7.23 -7.18
C ARG A 86 -15.73 -6.56 -7.28
N THR A 87 -16.34 -6.63 -8.46
CA THR A 87 -17.69 -6.11 -8.63
C THR A 87 -18.67 -6.97 -7.80
N PRO A 88 -19.61 -6.40 -7.03
CA PRO A 88 -20.46 -7.16 -6.10
C PRO A 88 -21.28 -8.28 -6.74
N SER A 89 -21.66 -8.13 -8.01
CA SER A 89 -22.44 -9.11 -8.79
C SER A 89 -21.58 -10.01 -9.68
N SER A 90 -20.25 -9.96 -9.53
CA SER A 90 -19.31 -10.68 -10.38
C SER A 90 -19.36 -12.19 -10.14
N SER A 91 -19.31 -12.97 -11.23
CA SER A 91 -19.05 -14.41 -11.18
C SER A 91 -17.57 -14.73 -10.94
N ALA A 92 -16.70 -13.72 -10.88
CA ALA A 92 -15.30 -13.92 -10.54
C ALA A 92 -15.17 -14.53 -9.14
N SER A 93 -14.15 -15.37 -9.00
CA SER A 93 -13.87 -16.08 -7.76
C SER A 93 -13.72 -15.10 -6.59
N PRO A 94 -14.17 -15.44 -5.37
CA PRO A 94 -14.07 -14.54 -4.21
C PRO A 94 -12.65 -14.06 -3.90
N ASN A 95 -11.62 -14.79 -4.30
CA ASN A 95 -10.21 -14.42 -4.16
C ASN A 95 -9.65 -13.61 -5.34
N SER A 96 -10.51 -13.05 -6.20
CA SER A 96 -10.09 -12.30 -7.39
C SER A 96 -10.79 -10.95 -7.50
N THR A 97 -10.12 -10.02 -8.18
CA THR A 97 -10.70 -8.75 -8.62
C THR A 97 -10.93 -8.79 -10.13
N ASN A 98 -11.86 -7.98 -10.61
CA ASN A 98 -12.26 -7.94 -12.03
C ASN A 98 -12.56 -6.52 -12.53
N GLU A 99 -12.20 -5.51 -11.74
CA GLU A 99 -12.42 -4.10 -12.02
C GLU A 99 -11.18 -3.31 -11.60
N LEU A 100 -10.87 -2.27 -12.36
CA LEU A 100 -9.74 -1.38 -12.12
C LEU A 100 -10.17 0.07 -12.21
N THR A 101 -9.84 0.83 -11.17
CA THR A 101 -9.68 2.28 -11.25
C THR A 101 -8.19 2.61 -11.16
N ALA A 102 -7.71 3.48 -12.04
CA ALA A 102 -6.32 3.92 -12.02
C ALA A 102 -6.24 5.44 -11.99
N ARG A 103 -5.25 5.99 -11.31
CA ARG A 103 -5.02 7.44 -11.22
C ARG A 103 -3.54 7.77 -11.43
N LEU A 104 -3.24 8.81 -12.20
CA LEU A 104 -1.90 9.37 -12.39
C LEU A 104 -1.90 10.80 -11.88
N GLY A 105 -1.36 11.03 -10.68
CA GLY A 105 -1.53 12.31 -9.98
C GLY A 105 -3.01 12.63 -9.73
N THR A 106 -3.57 13.62 -10.42
CA THR A 106 -4.99 13.99 -10.35
C THR A 106 -5.83 13.44 -11.51
N GLU A 107 -5.19 12.83 -12.52
CA GLU A 107 -5.86 12.33 -13.72
C GLU A 107 -6.40 10.91 -13.51
N LEU A 108 -7.66 10.67 -13.87
CA LEU A 108 -8.24 9.32 -13.90
C LEU A 108 -7.92 8.61 -15.21
N GLY A 109 -7.59 7.34 -15.09
CA GLY A 109 -7.35 6.46 -16.23
C GLY A 109 -8.63 6.18 -17.00
N THR A 110 -8.48 5.99 -18.31
CA THR A 110 -9.56 5.62 -19.24
C THR A 110 -9.25 4.26 -19.87
N ALA A 111 -10.28 3.60 -20.42
CA ALA A 111 -10.15 2.24 -20.97
C ALA A 111 -9.45 1.28 -19.97
N THR A 112 -9.87 1.35 -18.70
CA THR A 112 -9.27 0.57 -17.62
C THR A 112 -9.75 -0.87 -17.68
N SER A 113 -8.81 -1.79 -17.49
CA SER A 113 -9.06 -3.21 -17.30
C SER A 113 -8.01 -3.75 -16.36
N GLY A 114 -8.42 -4.55 -15.38
CA GLY A 114 -7.47 -5.15 -14.46
C GLY A 114 -8.08 -6.31 -13.70
N THR A 115 -7.23 -7.29 -13.42
CA THR A 115 -7.60 -8.48 -12.65
C THR A 115 -6.47 -8.84 -11.70
N THR A 116 -6.84 -9.38 -10.56
CA THR A 116 -5.91 -9.99 -9.62
C THR A 116 -6.46 -11.30 -9.13
N THR A 117 -5.59 -12.23 -8.76
CA THR A 117 -5.93 -13.50 -8.12
C THR A 117 -5.03 -13.72 -6.94
N TYR A 118 -5.64 -13.93 -5.77
CA TYR A 118 -4.93 -14.23 -4.53
C TYR A 118 -4.83 -15.74 -4.32
N ASN A 119 -3.61 -16.21 -4.08
CA ASN A 119 -3.34 -17.57 -3.68
C ASN A 119 -3.29 -17.66 -2.14
N SER A 120 -4.26 -18.35 -1.55
CA SER A 120 -4.40 -18.49 -0.10
C SER A 120 -3.33 -19.38 0.54
N GLN A 121 -2.64 -20.23 -0.23
CA GLN A 121 -1.55 -21.08 0.26
C GLN A 121 -0.25 -20.29 0.36
N THR A 122 0.11 -19.55 -0.69
CA THR A 122 1.36 -18.78 -0.74
C THR A 122 1.24 -17.37 -0.15
N LYS A 123 0.01 -16.88 0.07
CA LYS A 123 -0.29 -15.51 0.48
C LYS A 123 0.17 -14.45 -0.52
N LEU A 124 0.24 -14.82 -1.80
CA LEU A 124 0.68 -13.96 -2.89
C LEU A 124 -0.47 -13.64 -3.85
N VAL A 125 -0.35 -12.49 -4.51
CA VAL A 125 -1.27 -12.03 -5.55
C VAL A 125 -0.53 -11.93 -6.89
N ASP A 126 -1.14 -12.50 -7.92
CA ASP A 126 -0.78 -12.27 -9.31
C ASP A 126 -1.88 -11.45 -9.99
N GLY A 127 -1.55 -10.75 -11.07
CA GLY A 127 -2.53 -9.94 -11.78
C GLY A 127 -1.99 -9.24 -13.00
N SER A 128 -2.87 -8.57 -13.71
CA SER A 128 -2.53 -7.73 -14.85
C SER A 128 -3.46 -6.55 -14.94
N PHE A 129 -3.00 -5.50 -15.61
CA PHE A 129 -3.80 -4.32 -15.87
C PHE A 129 -3.45 -3.63 -17.18
N SER A 130 -4.38 -2.82 -17.66
CA SER A 130 -4.23 -1.84 -18.72
C SER A 130 -5.06 -0.61 -18.39
N THR A 131 -4.51 0.56 -18.66
CA THR A 131 -5.23 1.84 -18.56
C THR A 131 -4.58 2.85 -19.47
N THR A 132 -5.33 3.86 -19.89
CA THR A 132 -4.83 4.93 -20.75
C THR A 132 -4.93 6.26 -20.01
N PHE A 133 -3.82 6.98 -19.96
CA PHE A 133 -3.75 8.37 -19.52
C PHE A 133 -3.43 9.25 -20.73
N SER A 134 -3.93 10.47 -20.74
CA SER A 134 -3.66 11.47 -21.77
C SER A 134 -2.18 11.85 -21.82
N SER A 135 -1.50 11.92 -20.67
CA SER A 135 -0.10 12.36 -20.58
C SER A 135 0.92 11.28 -20.95
N THR A 136 0.64 10.01 -20.67
CA THR A 136 1.58 8.89 -20.88
C THR A 136 1.12 7.88 -21.93
N GLY A 137 -0.13 8.00 -22.40
CA GLY A 137 -0.75 7.02 -23.29
C GLY A 137 -1.19 5.77 -22.54
N GLN A 138 -1.26 4.65 -23.27
CA GLN A 138 -1.56 3.36 -22.65
C GLN A 138 -0.39 2.92 -21.78
N ILE A 139 -0.72 2.54 -20.56
CA ILE A 139 0.15 1.78 -19.67
C ILE A 139 -0.45 0.39 -19.48
N THR A 140 0.39 -0.62 -19.57
CA THR A 140 0.02 -2.00 -19.22
C THR A 140 0.95 -2.49 -18.14
N GLY A 141 0.49 -3.43 -17.31
CA GLY A 141 1.39 -4.03 -16.36
C GLY A 141 0.96 -5.37 -15.79
N VAL A 142 1.91 -6.01 -15.11
CA VAL A 142 1.77 -7.35 -14.52
C VAL A 142 2.24 -7.31 -13.07
N LEU A 143 1.43 -7.90 -12.19
CA LEU A 143 1.74 -8.16 -10.80
C LEU A 143 2.17 -9.62 -10.70
N ARG A 144 3.37 -9.88 -10.16
CA ARG A 144 3.88 -11.24 -9.97
C ARG A 144 4.29 -11.45 -8.53
N GLY A 145 3.61 -12.36 -7.85
CA GLY A 145 3.96 -12.77 -6.50
C GLY A 145 3.90 -11.64 -5.47
N VAL A 146 2.93 -10.73 -5.59
CA VAL A 146 2.78 -9.58 -4.69
C VAL A 146 2.34 -10.07 -3.31
N PRO A 147 3.15 -9.90 -2.24
CA PRO A 147 2.75 -10.30 -0.90
C PRO A 147 1.65 -9.38 -0.37
N VAL A 148 0.61 -9.97 0.23
CA VAL A 148 -0.50 -9.26 0.87
C VAL A 148 -0.80 -9.86 2.24
N GLN A 149 -1.26 -9.05 3.19
CA GLN A 149 -1.49 -9.46 4.60
C GLN A 149 -2.97 -9.74 4.91
#